data_AF-A0A960UMJ4-F1
#
_entry.id   AF-A0A960UMJ4-F1
#
_cell.length_a   1.000
_cell.length_b   1.000
_cell.length_c   1.000
_cell.angle_alpha   90.00
_cell.angle_beta   90.00
_cell.angle_gamma   90.00
#
_symmetry.space_group_name_H-M   'P 1'
#
loop_
_entity.id
_entity.type
_entity.pdbx_description
1 polymer ?
#
loop_
_entity_poly.entity_id
_entity_poly.type
_entity_poly.pdbx_seq_one_letter_code
_entity_poly.pdbx_strand_id
1 'polypeptide(L)'
;MALLTGLSFFPVSLQAQPTTEVNPSGEPSNPGLDNEQAERLRRLQDLINGKEQRKERSKLEKQLLETGIEGLKESEIDAMLQEAGLSTQGSLSQKKDRIKVHLGLKDPPHLGEEEATSRIMIENAAEGEYIRGEEDSRGLLKLRGRIRVRLSDGYFLADLVIVDSKRKEVYAEGNVIYKSKDSVIHAERIIYDQKLGAGIMYNASGYKDP
;
A
#
# COMPACT_ATOMS: atom_id res chain seq x y z
N MET A 1 -13.70 -2.89 -73.66
CA MET A 1 -14.56 -2.38 -72.56
C MET A 1 -14.22 -3.21 -71.33
N ALA A 2 -13.85 -2.68 -70.17
CA ALA A 2 -13.84 -1.33 -69.66
C ALA A 2 -12.94 -1.29 -68.39
N LEU A 3 -12.20 -0.18 -68.25
CA LEU A 3 -11.88 0.60 -67.04
C LEU A 3 -11.30 -0.09 -65.77
N LEU A 4 -10.10 0.32 -65.29
CA LEU A 4 -9.80 1.50 -64.42
C LEU A 4 -10.43 1.32 -63.04
N THR A 5 -9.70 1.25 -61.91
CA THR A 5 -8.87 2.25 -61.21
C THR A 5 -8.28 1.52 -59.98
N GLY A 6 -7.20 1.89 -59.28
CA GLY A 6 -6.46 3.14 -59.13
C GLY A 6 -5.90 3.22 -57.68
N LEU A 7 -4.95 4.13 -57.48
CA LEU A 7 -4.30 4.59 -56.22
C LEU A 7 -3.17 3.69 -55.65
N SER A 8 -1.87 4.01 -55.79
CA SER A 8 -1.04 5.21 -55.47
C SER A 8 -0.47 5.19 -54.05
N PHE A 9 0.86 5.24 -53.90
CA PHE A 9 1.63 6.35 -53.30
C PHE A 9 3.12 5.93 -53.13
N PHE A 10 4.00 6.72 -53.75
CA PHE A 10 5.47 6.80 -53.55
C PHE A 10 5.79 7.56 -52.23
N PRO A 11 7.06 7.85 -51.86
CA PRO A 11 8.37 7.22 -52.10
C PRO A 11 9.12 7.01 -50.74
N VAL A 12 10.39 6.59 -50.71
CA VAL A 12 11.47 7.23 -49.94
C VAL A 12 12.83 6.60 -50.32
N SER A 13 13.78 7.48 -50.60
CA SER A 13 15.20 7.23 -50.91
C SER A 13 15.94 6.44 -49.84
N LEU A 14 16.74 5.46 -50.26
CA LEU A 14 17.83 4.88 -49.47
C LEU A 14 19.05 5.80 -49.57
N GLN A 15 19.48 6.35 -48.43
CA GLN A 15 20.67 7.16 -48.27
C GLN A 15 21.76 6.32 -47.59
N ALA A 16 22.93 6.28 -48.23
CA ALA A 16 24.29 6.01 -47.74
C ALA A 16 24.52 5.06 -46.54
N GLN A 17 25.23 3.96 -46.82
CA GLN A 17 25.96 3.17 -45.83
C GLN A 17 27.17 3.96 -45.30
N PRO A 18 27.47 3.91 -43.98
CA PRO A 18 28.83 3.96 -43.49
C PRO A 18 29.31 2.57 -43.07
N THR A 19 30.54 2.31 -43.48
CA THR A 19 31.40 1.16 -43.27
C THR A 19 31.43 0.65 -41.83
N THR A 20 31.18 -0.64 -41.66
CA THR A 20 31.39 -1.40 -40.42
C THR A 20 32.88 -1.71 -40.28
N GLU A 21 33.58 -0.98 -39.43
CA GLU A 21 34.86 -1.45 -38.88
C GLU A 21 34.57 -2.60 -37.89
N VAL A 22 35.15 -3.74 -38.20
CA VAL A 22 35.06 -4.98 -37.43
C VAL A 22 36.05 -4.90 -36.28
N ASN A 23 35.58 -5.03 -35.04
CA ASN A 23 36.41 -5.26 -33.86
C ASN A 23 36.17 -6.71 -33.36
N PRO A 24 37.21 -7.51 -33.04
CA PRO A 24 37.10 -8.95 -32.89
C PRO A 24 36.89 -9.35 -31.43
N SER A 25 35.66 -9.23 -30.93
CA SER A 25 35.21 -9.93 -29.72
C SER A 25 33.69 -9.90 -29.66
N GLY A 26 33.07 -11.05 -29.94
CA GLY A 26 31.63 -11.19 -30.07
C GLY A 26 30.87 -11.15 -28.74
N GLU A 27 30.49 -9.96 -28.29
CA GLU A 27 29.40 -9.74 -27.35
C GLU A 27 28.43 -8.67 -27.90
N PRO A 28 27.10 -8.83 -27.74
CA PRO A 28 26.15 -7.82 -28.20
C PRO A 28 26.26 -6.56 -27.34
N SER A 29 26.68 -5.45 -27.96
CA SER A 29 26.63 -4.12 -27.36
C SER A 29 25.17 -3.74 -27.08
N ASN A 30 24.76 -3.89 -25.82
CA ASN A 30 23.54 -3.33 -25.28
C ASN A 30 23.60 -1.80 -25.48
N PRO A 31 22.60 -1.13 -26.09
CA PRO A 31 22.61 0.32 -26.23
C PRO A 31 22.38 0.95 -24.85
N GLY A 32 23.46 1.08 -24.09
CA GLY A 32 23.48 1.83 -22.85
C GLY A 32 23.12 3.28 -23.17
N LEU A 33 22.08 3.79 -22.50
CA LEU A 33 21.77 5.21 -22.47
C LEU A 33 23.06 6.00 -22.28
N ASP A 34 23.38 6.87 -23.24
CA ASP A 34 24.46 7.84 -23.09
C ASP A 34 24.31 8.51 -21.73
N ASN A 35 25.42 8.71 -21.01
CA ASN A 35 25.41 9.30 -19.66
C ASN A 35 24.61 10.62 -19.62
N GLU A 36 24.59 11.34 -20.73
CA GLU A 36 23.81 12.57 -20.91
C GLU A 36 22.30 12.34 -20.99
N GLN A 37 21.84 11.24 -21.61
CA GLN A 37 20.42 10.85 -21.66
C GLN A 37 19.93 10.37 -20.29
N ALA A 38 20.77 9.61 -19.57
CA ALA A 38 20.48 9.19 -18.19
C ALA A 38 20.36 10.40 -17.26
N GLU A 39 21.22 11.41 -17.41
CA GLU A 39 21.17 12.63 -16.61
C GLU A 39 19.93 13.50 -16.94
N ARG A 40 19.56 13.60 -18.21
CA ARG A 40 18.32 14.27 -18.63
C ARG A 40 17.07 13.58 -18.09
N LEU A 41 17.01 12.25 -18.15
CA LEU A 41 15.90 11.48 -17.56
C LEU A 41 15.81 11.67 -16.05
N ARG A 42 16.96 11.72 -15.35
CA ARG A 42 17.01 11.95 -13.91
C ARG A 42 16.48 13.34 -13.54
N ARG A 43 16.91 14.40 -14.24
CA ARG A 43 16.40 15.77 -14.04
C ARG A 43 14.89 15.86 -14.34
N LEU A 44 14.44 15.17 -15.38
CA LEU A 44 13.02 15.16 -15.77
C LEU A 44 12.17 14.38 -14.75
N GLN A 45 12.71 13.31 -14.18
CA GLN A 45 12.09 12.55 -13.10
C GLN A 45 12.08 13.34 -11.78
N ASP A 46 13.11 14.12 -11.49
CA ASP A 46 13.16 15.01 -10.32
C ASP A 46 12.15 16.17 -10.43
N LEU A 47 11.95 16.71 -11.65
CA LEU A 47 10.91 17.71 -11.95
C LEU A 47 9.48 17.13 -11.83
N ILE A 48 9.25 15.91 -12.34
CA ILE A 48 7.96 15.22 -12.22
C ILE A 48 7.64 14.86 -10.76
N ASN A 49 8.65 14.52 -9.96
CA ASN A 49 8.50 14.15 -8.56
C ASN A 49 8.44 15.34 -7.58
N GLY A 50 8.47 16.58 -8.07
CA GLY A 50 8.26 17.77 -7.23
C GLY A 50 9.24 17.91 -6.06
N LYS A 51 10.45 17.33 -6.18
CA LYS A 51 11.48 17.51 -5.15
C LYS A 51 12.19 18.84 -5.39
N GLU A 52 11.54 19.93 -5.00
CA GLU A 52 12.33 21.08 -4.53
C GLU A 52 13.30 20.53 -3.48
N GLN A 53 14.60 20.61 -3.75
CA GLN A 53 15.63 20.26 -2.78
C GLN A 53 15.44 21.17 -1.57
N ARG A 54 14.66 20.71 -0.59
CA ARG A 54 14.58 21.34 0.73
C ARG A 54 16.00 21.34 1.26
N LYS A 55 16.65 22.51 1.24
CA LYS A 55 17.96 22.70 1.88
C LYS A 55 17.85 22.15 3.30
N GLU A 56 18.69 21.17 3.64
CA GLU A 56 18.72 20.64 4.99
C GLU A 56 19.13 21.76 5.95
N ARG A 57 18.16 22.23 6.74
CA ARG A 57 18.37 23.26 7.76
C ARG A 57 19.24 22.69 8.87
N SER A 58 20.12 23.53 9.42
CA SER A 58 20.94 23.16 10.58
C SER A 58 20.07 22.80 11.79
N LYS A 59 20.54 21.92 12.67
CA LYS A 59 19.81 21.53 13.90
C LYS A 59 19.41 22.75 14.74
N LEU A 60 20.28 23.75 14.82
CA LEU A 60 20.03 25.01 15.54
C LEU A 60 18.90 25.81 14.90
N GLU A 61 18.87 25.90 13.57
CA GLU A 61 17.82 26.60 12.84
C GLU A 61 16.46 25.91 13.07
N LYS A 62 16.44 24.58 13.07
CA LYS A 62 15.21 23.82 13.35
C LYS A 62 14.70 24.10 14.77
N GLN A 63 15.57 24.07 15.77
CA GLN A 63 15.20 24.35 17.17
C GLN A 63 14.66 25.77 17.39
N LEU A 64 15.29 26.77 16.76
CA LEU A 64 14.82 28.16 16.84
C LEU A 64 13.43 28.32 16.23
N LEU A 65 13.18 27.69 15.08
CA LEU A 65 11.87 27.74 14.42
C LEU A 65 10.80 27.00 15.22
N GLU A 66 11.12 25.84 15.80
CA GLU A 66 10.19 25.10 16.66
C GLU A 66 9.78 25.91 17.89
N THR A 67 10.75 26.53 18.56
CA THR A 67 10.50 27.37 19.75
C THR A 67 9.66 28.60 19.37
N GLY A 68 9.93 29.20 18.21
CA GLY A 68 9.14 30.30 17.67
C GLY A 68 7.67 29.90 17.50
N ILE A 69 7.40 28.78 16.83
CA ILE A 69 6.05 28.25 16.59
C ILE A 69 5.32 27.93 17.91
N GLU A 70 6.05 27.46 18.93
CA GLU A 70 5.46 27.14 20.22
C GLU A 70 4.98 28.36 20.99
N GLY A 71 5.67 29.50 20.85
CA GLY A 71 5.30 30.78 21.47
C GLY A 71 4.15 31.54 20.78
N LEU A 72 3.78 31.16 19.56
CA LEU A 72 2.71 31.86 18.80
C LEU A 72 1.31 31.58 19.35
N LYS A 73 0.44 32.59 19.22
CA LYS A 73 -0.99 32.51 19.53
C LYS A 73 -1.74 31.82 18.41
N GLU A 74 -2.90 31.27 18.73
CA GLU A 74 -3.75 30.54 17.77
C GLU A 74 -4.11 31.37 16.53
N SER A 75 -4.40 32.66 16.70
CA SER A 75 -4.71 33.57 15.59
C SER A 75 -3.56 33.76 14.61
N GLU A 76 -2.31 33.75 15.10
CA GLU A 76 -1.11 33.91 14.29
C GLU A 76 -0.81 32.61 13.53
N ILE A 77 -1.00 31.47 14.20
CA ILE A 77 -0.92 30.14 13.60
C ILE A 77 -1.98 29.99 12.48
N ASP A 78 -3.21 30.43 12.70
CA ASP A 78 -4.26 30.37 11.69
C ASP A 78 -3.96 31.25 10.47
N ALA A 79 -3.39 32.44 10.66
CA ALA A 79 -2.95 33.30 9.57
C ALA A 79 -1.84 32.63 8.74
N MET A 80 -0.84 32.05 9.40
CA MET A 80 0.24 31.30 8.73
C MET A 80 -0.28 30.08 7.97
N LEU A 81 -1.26 29.36 8.53
CA LEU A 81 -1.89 28.23 7.86
C LEU A 81 -2.64 28.68 6.61
N GLN A 82 -3.40 29.77 6.67
CA GLN A 82 -4.11 30.32 5.52
C GLN A 82 -3.14 30.78 4.42
N GLU A 83 -2.07 31.47 4.79
CA GLU A 83 -1.03 31.93 3.85
C GLU A 83 -0.34 30.75 3.15
N ALA A 84 -0.09 29.67 3.88
CA ALA A 84 0.49 28.44 3.34
C ALA A 84 -0.52 27.55 2.57
N GLY A 85 -1.80 27.95 2.47
CA GLY A 85 -2.86 27.16 1.83
C GLY A 85 -3.24 25.89 2.60
N LEU A 86 -2.97 25.84 3.91
CA LEU A 86 -3.21 24.71 4.79
C LEU A 86 -4.51 24.89 5.58
N SER A 87 -5.12 23.78 6.00
CA SER A 87 -6.37 23.83 6.77
C SER A 87 -6.17 24.31 8.21
N THR A 88 -7.02 25.26 8.63
CA THR A 88 -7.12 25.83 9.99
C THR A 88 -8.02 25.03 10.93
N GLN A 89 -8.45 23.83 10.53
CA GLN A 89 -9.32 23.00 11.37
C GLN A 89 -8.49 22.18 12.37
N GLY A 90 -9.07 21.95 13.56
CA GLY A 90 -8.49 21.12 14.62
C GLY A 90 -8.00 21.92 15.83
N SER A 91 -7.35 21.22 16.76
CA SER A 91 -6.79 21.82 17.97
C SER A 91 -5.52 22.65 17.68
N LEU A 92 -5.17 23.58 18.57
CA LEU A 92 -3.94 24.38 18.46
C LEU A 92 -2.67 23.53 18.24
N SER A 93 -2.60 22.37 18.90
CA SER A 93 -1.48 21.43 18.72
C SER A 93 -1.42 20.87 17.28
N GLN A 94 -2.56 20.45 16.74
CA GLN A 94 -2.66 19.94 15.36
C GLN A 94 -2.34 21.02 14.33
N LYS A 95 -2.75 22.26 14.59
CA LYS A 95 -2.42 23.42 13.76
C LYS A 95 -0.90 23.67 13.73
N LYS A 96 -0.25 23.69 14.91
CA LYS A 96 1.21 23.84 15.05
C LYS A 96 1.96 22.71 14.35
N ASP A 97 1.53 21.47 14.51
CA ASP A 97 2.13 20.31 13.84
C ASP A 97 2.09 20.46 12.32
N ARG A 98 0.99 20.95 11.76
CA ARG A 98 0.84 21.15 10.32
C ARG A 98 1.83 22.18 9.77
N ILE A 99 2.06 23.28 10.51
CA ILE A 99 3.10 24.26 10.17
C ILE A 99 4.49 23.65 10.28
N LYS A 100 4.78 22.90 11.36
CA LYS A 100 6.06 22.21 11.55
C LYS A 100 6.36 21.24 10.41
N VAL A 101 5.36 20.53 9.91
CA VAL A 101 5.48 19.63 8.74
C VAL A 101 5.72 20.40 7.44
N HIS A 102 4.97 21.48 7.22
CA HIS A 102 5.14 22.34 6.04
C HIS A 102 6.55 22.91 5.96
N LEU A 103 7.10 23.38 7.08
CA LEU A 103 8.45 23.92 7.20
C LEU A 103 9.57 22.84 7.22
N GLY A 104 9.21 21.55 7.23
CA GLY A 104 10.17 20.44 7.28
C GLY A 104 10.90 20.32 8.62
N LEU A 105 10.28 20.78 9.70
CA LEU A 105 10.78 20.65 11.08
C LEU A 105 10.36 19.32 11.68
N LYS A 106 9.13 18.89 11.37
CA LYS A 106 8.58 17.59 11.75
C LYS A 106 8.34 16.79 10.48
N ASP A 107 8.64 15.51 10.51
CA ASP A 107 8.19 14.63 9.42
C ASP A 107 6.66 14.64 9.39
N PRO A 108 6.03 14.65 8.20
CA PRO A 108 4.59 14.44 8.13
C PRO A 108 4.26 13.20 8.97
N PRO A 109 3.16 13.21 9.75
CA PRO A 109 2.73 11.99 10.39
C PRO A 109 2.72 10.93 9.29
N HIS A 110 3.55 9.91 9.46
CA HIS A 110 3.41 8.73 8.66
C HIS A 110 1.99 8.29 9.00
N LEU A 111 1.06 8.54 8.07
CA LEU A 111 -0.10 7.68 7.94
C LEU A 111 0.58 6.34 7.75
N GLY A 112 0.81 5.62 8.85
CA GLY A 112 1.44 4.31 8.79
C GLY A 112 0.73 3.62 7.67
N GLU A 113 1.50 3.02 6.75
CA GLU A 113 0.97 2.01 5.86
C GLU A 113 -0.08 1.27 6.69
N GLU A 114 -1.38 1.45 6.34
CA GLU A 114 -2.50 1.05 7.20
C GLU A 114 -2.08 -0.24 7.85
N GLU A 115 -1.83 -0.28 9.17
CA GLU A 115 -1.28 -1.48 9.82
C GLU A 115 -2.04 -2.64 9.23
N ALA A 116 -1.39 -3.45 8.38
CA ALA A 116 -2.07 -4.16 7.30
C ALA A 116 -3.26 -4.87 7.90
N THR A 117 -4.44 -4.27 7.79
CA THR A 117 -5.56 -4.56 8.70
C THR A 117 -5.85 -6.02 8.50
N SER A 118 -5.38 -6.89 9.41
CA SER A 118 -5.03 -8.28 9.07
C SER A 118 -6.11 -8.91 8.20
N ARG A 119 -5.92 -8.80 6.87
CA ARG A 119 -7.06 -8.96 5.96
C ARG A 119 -7.29 -10.43 5.86
N ILE A 120 -8.34 -10.92 6.51
CA ILE A 120 -8.68 -12.32 6.37
C ILE A 120 -9.19 -12.54 4.95
N MET A 121 -8.60 -13.52 4.29
CA MET A 121 -8.97 -13.91 2.93
C MET A 121 -9.56 -15.32 2.97
N ILE A 122 -10.82 -15.45 2.57
CA ILE A 122 -11.45 -16.75 2.38
C ILE A 122 -10.97 -17.28 1.02
N GLU A 123 -10.15 -18.32 1.04
CA GLU A 123 -9.58 -18.93 -0.17
C GLU A 123 -10.50 -19.98 -0.78
N ASN A 124 -11.30 -20.65 0.05
CA ASN A 124 -12.22 -21.70 -0.38
C ASN A 124 -13.38 -21.83 0.62
N ALA A 125 -14.59 -22.10 0.10
CA ALA A 125 -15.73 -22.65 0.82
C ALA A 125 -16.58 -23.48 -0.16
N ALA A 126 -17.16 -24.60 0.29
CA ALA A 126 -18.05 -25.39 -0.57
C ALA A 126 -19.42 -24.72 -0.74
N GLU A 127 -19.93 -24.10 0.33
CA GLU A 127 -21.22 -23.40 0.36
C GLU A 127 -21.09 -22.09 1.14
N GLY A 128 -21.86 -21.08 0.75
CA GLY A 128 -21.90 -19.78 1.42
C GLY A 128 -23.30 -19.19 1.43
N GLU A 129 -23.75 -18.79 2.61
CA GLU A 129 -25.03 -18.12 2.86
C GLU A 129 -24.77 -16.75 3.47
N TYR A 130 -25.28 -15.69 2.84
CA TYR A 130 -25.20 -14.34 3.38
C TYR A 130 -26.55 -13.91 3.93
N ILE A 131 -26.61 -13.71 5.25
CA ILE A 131 -27.80 -13.29 5.96
C ILE A 131 -27.66 -11.80 6.27
N ARG A 132 -28.56 -11.00 5.70
CA ARG A 132 -28.66 -9.56 5.98
C ARG A 132 -29.80 -9.31 6.96
N GLY A 133 -29.48 -8.83 8.16
CA GLY A 133 -30.50 -8.36 9.10
C GLY A 133 -31.15 -7.07 8.61
N GLU A 134 -32.48 -7.07 8.48
CA GLU A 134 -33.27 -5.94 7.96
C GLU A 134 -33.12 -4.67 8.81
N GLU A 135 -33.00 -4.81 10.12
CA GLU A 135 -33.06 -3.69 11.06
C GLU A 135 -31.70 -3.02 11.34
N ASP A 136 -30.59 -3.73 11.07
CA ASP A 136 -29.31 -3.41 11.71
C ASP A 136 -28.10 -3.43 10.78
N SER A 137 -28.33 -3.70 9.49
CA SER A 137 -27.28 -3.93 8.48
C SER A 137 -26.22 -4.94 8.92
N ARG A 138 -26.57 -5.83 9.87
CA ARG A 138 -25.73 -6.94 10.30
C ARG A 138 -25.67 -7.95 9.17
N GLY A 139 -24.53 -7.99 8.49
CA GLY A 139 -24.21 -8.99 7.47
C GLY A 139 -23.45 -10.15 8.09
N LEU A 140 -24.14 -11.29 8.25
CA LEU A 140 -23.52 -12.54 8.67
C LEU A 140 -23.25 -13.40 7.43
N LEU A 141 -21.98 -13.70 7.17
CA LEU A 141 -21.61 -14.64 6.12
C LEU A 141 -21.32 -15.99 6.77
N LYS A 142 -22.11 -16.99 6.44
CA LYS A 142 -21.97 -18.36 6.93
C LYS A 142 -21.44 -19.24 5.81
N LEU A 143 -20.30 -19.86 6.02
CA LEU A 143 -19.59 -20.69 5.05
C LEU A 143 -19.52 -22.12 5.57
N ARG A 144 -19.65 -23.10 4.68
CA ARG A 144 -19.59 -24.53 5.03
C ARG A 144 -18.69 -25.30 4.07
N GLY A 145 -18.07 -26.36 4.60
CA GLY A 145 -17.36 -27.39 3.86
C GLY A 145 -15.90 -27.04 3.56
N ARG A 146 -14.97 -27.61 4.35
CA ARG A 146 -13.50 -27.54 4.16
C ARG A 146 -13.02 -26.15 3.75
N ILE A 147 -13.35 -25.18 4.57
CA ILE A 147 -13.09 -23.77 4.34
C ILE A 147 -11.63 -23.51 4.64
N ARG A 148 -10.95 -22.79 3.75
CA ARG A 148 -9.57 -22.34 3.97
C ARG A 148 -9.56 -20.83 4.11
N VAL A 149 -9.07 -20.37 5.25
CA VAL A 149 -9.02 -18.95 5.59
C VAL A 149 -7.57 -18.55 5.82
N ARG A 150 -7.07 -17.60 5.04
CA ARG A 150 -5.71 -17.07 5.16
C ARG A 150 -5.70 -15.85 6.07
N LEU A 151 -4.79 -15.90 7.04
CA LEU A 151 -4.45 -14.84 7.98
C LEU A 151 -3.11 -14.20 7.56
N SER A 152 -2.67 -13.17 8.28
CA SER A 152 -1.37 -12.52 8.05
C SER A 152 -0.19 -13.46 8.30
N ASP A 153 -0.31 -14.34 9.29
CA ASP A 153 0.76 -15.20 9.81
C ASP A 153 0.64 -16.69 9.43
N GLY A 154 -0.40 -17.05 8.68
CA GLY A 154 -0.69 -18.44 8.34
C GLY A 154 -2.06 -18.62 7.71
N TYR A 155 -2.62 -19.81 7.87
CA TYR A 155 -4.00 -20.11 7.46
C TYR A 155 -4.63 -21.13 8.40
N PHE A 156 -5.95 -21.13 8.48
CA PHE A 156 -6.69 -22.21 9.12
C PHE A 156 -7.66 -22.89 8.17
N LEU A 157 -7.90 -24.17 8.45
CA LEU A 157 -8.94 -24.99 7.84
C LEU A 157 -10.06 -25.20 8.86
N ALA A 158 -11.31 -25.18 8.43
CA ALA A 158 -12.47 -25.49 9.28
C ALA A 158 -13.66 -26.00 8.46
N ASP A 159 -14.61 -26.67 9.11
CA ASP A 159 -15.83 -27.16 8.46
C ASP A 159 -16.94 -26.11 8.38
N LEU A 160 -17.02 -25.22 9.38
CA LEU A 160 -17.97 -24.11 9.46
C LEU A 160 -17.21 -22.82 9.79
N VAL A 161 -17.47 -21.75 9.02
CA VAL A 161 -16.95 -20.42 9.33
C VAL A 161 -18.09 -19.41 9.27
N ILE A 162 -18.19 -18.55 10.29
CA ILE A 162 -19.15 -17.46 10.36
C ILE A 162 -18.37 -16.15 10.48
N VAL A 163 -18.63 -15.22 9.56
CA VAL A 163 -18.01 -13.89 9.54
C VAL A 163 -19.05 -12.85 9.89
N ASP A 164 -18.82 -12.11 10.97
CA ASP A 164 -19.61 -10.95 11.35
C ASP A 164 -19.00 -9.68 10.74
N SER A 165 -19.68 -9.12 9.74
CA SER A 165 -19.18 -7.96 8.99
C SER A 165 -19.13 -6.66 9.81
N LYS A 166 -19.95 -6.56 10.88
CA LYS A 166 -20.07 -5.38 11.75
C LYS A 166 -19.04 -5.42 12.87
N ARG A 167 -18.94 -6.57 13.54
CA ARG A 167 -17.96 -6.78 14.62
C ARG A 167 -16.54 -6.93 14.10
N LYS A 168 -16.39 -7.39 12.84
CA LYS A 168 -15.12 -7.79 12.22
C LYS A 168 -14.51 -9.00 12.92
N GLU A 169 -15.37 -9.94 13.28
CA GLU A 169 -15.01 -11.18 13.97
C GLU A 169 -15.27 -12.39 13.07
N VAL A 170 -14.45 -13.42 13.24
CA VAL A 170 -14.60 -14.70 12.57
C VAL A 170 -14.65 -15.82 13.58
N TYR A 171 -15.68 -16.65 13.42
CA TYR A 171 -15.92 -17.82 14.22
C TYR A 171 -15.72 -19.03 13.32
N ALA A 172 -14.85 -19.95 13.72
CA ALA A 172 -14.60 -21.18 12.98
C ALA A 172 -14.84 -22.37 13.91
N GLU A 173 -15.49 -23.41 13.39
CA GLU A 173 -15.84 -24.61 14.14
C GLU A 173 -15.72 -25.86 13.26
N GLY A 174 -15.34 -26.97 13.90
CA GLY A 174 -15.24 -28.29 13.27
C GLY A 174 -13.90 -28.50 12.58
N ASN A 175 -13.16 -29.50 13.10
CA ASN A 175 -11.85 -29.94 12.58
C ASN A 175 -10.90 -28.78 12.29
N VAL A 176 -10.75 -27.84 13.24
CA VAL A 176 -9.98 -26.63 12.98
C VAL A 176 -8.48 -26.94 13.00
N ILE A 177 -7.79 -26.63 11.92
CA ILE A 177 -6.35 -26.82 11.79
C ILE A 177 -5.73 -25.50 11.39
N TYR A 178 -5.03 -24.86 12.32
CA TYR A 178 -4.23 -23.67 12.06
C TYR A 178 -2.78 -24.06 11.75
N LYS A 179 -2.26 -23.52 10.65
CA LYS A 179 -0.89 -23.72 10.19
C LYS A 179 -0.22 -22.37 10.01
N SER A 180 0.82 -22.13 10.82
CA SER A 180 1.78 -21.05 10.62
C SER A 180 3.06 -21.60 10.00
N LYS A 181 4.06 -20.74 9.80
CA LYS A 181 5.37 -21.14 9.28
C LYS A 181 6.03 -22.25 10.11
N ASP A 182 5.93 -22.16 11.44
CA ASP A 182 6.71 -23.00 12.37
C ASP A 182 5.81 -23.74 13.38
N SER A 183 4.47 -23.66 13.23
CA SER A 183 3.54 -24.31 14.15
C SER A 183 2.31 -24.89 13.47
N VAL A 184 1.85 -26.04 13.96
CA VAL A 184 0.56 -26.62 13.60
C VAL A 184 -0.27 -26.79 14.86
N ILE A 185 -1.46 -26.20 14.86
CA ILE A 185 -2.39 -26.21 15.99
C ILE A 185 -3.72 -26.81 15.52
N HIS A 186 -4.17 -27.83 16.21
CA HIS A 186 -5.49 -28.44 16.08
C HIS A 186 -6.39 -27.89 17.18
N ALA A 187 -7.60 -27.45 16.83
CA ALA A 187 -8.58 -26.92 17.78
C ALA A 187 -9.99 -27.33 17.38
N GLU A 188 -10.92 -27.28 18.33
CA GLU A 188 -12.34 -27.53 18.04
C GLU A 188 -13.04 -26.27 17.51
N ARG A 189 -12.66 -25.12 18.06
CA ARG A 189 -13.24 -23.81 17.75
C ARG A 189 -12.19 -22.71 17.80
N ILE A 190 -12.32 -21.72 16.91
CA ILE A 190 -11.54 -20.49 16.92
C ILE A 190 -12.49 -19.28 16.88
N ILE A 191 -12.16 -18.26 17.66
CA ILE A 191 -12.74 -16.92 17.56
C ILE A 191 -11.61 -15.95 17.26
N TYR A 192 -11.69 -15.22 16.16
CA TYR A 192 -10.67 -14.30 15.69
C TYR A 192 -11.24 -12.89 15.52
N ASP A 193 -10.60 -11.89 16.10
CA ASP A 193 -10.94 -10.48 15.93
C ASP A 193 -9.96 -9.83 14.95
N GLN A 194 -10.46 -9.36 13.81
CA GLN A 194 -9.66 -8.73 12.75
C GLN A 194 -9.05 -7.40 13.17
N LYS A 195 -9.73 -6.66 14.04
CA LYS A 195 -9.28 -5.34 14.48
C LYS A 195 -8.06 -5.47 15.39
N LEU A 196 -8.04 -6.53 16.20
CA LEU A 196 -6.96 -6.80 17.14
C LEU A 196 -5.87 -7.69 16.53
N GLY A 197 -6.13 -8.33 15.39
CA GLY A 197 -5.20 -9.28 14.78
C GLY A 197 -4.95 -10.52 15.64
N ALA A 198 -5.88 -10.84 16.55
CA ALA A 198 -5.70 -11.85 17.58
C ALA A 198 -6.97 -12.69 17.74
N GLY A 199 -6.80 -13.92 18.23
CA GLY A 199 -7.89 -14.85 18.43
C GLY A 199 -7.66 -15.83 19.57
N ILE A 200 -8.74 -16.47 19.99
CA ILE A 200 -8.76 -17.50 21.02
C ILE A 200 -9.12 -18.82 20.37
N MET A 201 -8.31 -19.85 20.62
CA MET A 201 -8.56 -21.21 20.18
C MET A 201 -9.00 -22.06 21.38
N TYR A 202 -10.09 -22.81 21.23
CA TYR A 202 -10.65 -23.66 22.28
C TYR A 202 -10.28 -25.12 22.04
N ASN A 203 -9.99 -25.82 23.14
CA ASN A 203 -9.58 -27.24 23.13
C ASN A 203 -8.43 -27.48 22.15
N ALA A 204 -7.46 -26.58 22.18
CA ALA A 204 -6.35 -26.57 21.25
C ALA A 204 -5.22 -27.51 21.72
N SER A 205 -4.65 -28.25 20.77
CA SER A 205 -3.42 -29.02 20.92
C SER A 205 -2.53 -28.73 19.72
N GLY A 206 -1.22 -28.64 19.91
CA GLY A 206 -0.35 -28.27 18.81
C GLY A 206 1.11 -28.50 19.12
N TYR A 207 1.90 -28.48 18.06
CA TYR A 207 3.35 -28.53 18.11
C TYR A 207 3.90 -27.25 17.48
N LYS A 208 4.92 -26.69 18.12
CA LYS A 208 5.73 -25.60 17.60
C LYS A 208 7.15 -26.11 17.49
N ASP A 209 7.73 -26.00 16.31
CA ASP A 209 9.14 -26.34 16.14
C ASP A 209 9.98 -25.28 16.87
N PRO A 210 10.85 -25.68 17.81
CA PRO A 210 11.59 -24.76 18.68
C PRO A 210 12.66 -23.94 17.95
#